data_AF-A0A067EA82-F1
#
_entry.id   AF-A0A067EA82-F1
#
_cell.length_a   1.000
_cell.length_b   1.000
_cell.length_c   1.000
_cell.angle_alpha   90.00
_cell.angle_beta   90.00
_cell.angle_gamma   90.00
#
_symmetry.space_group_name_H-M   'P 1'
#
loop_
_entity.id
_entity.type
_entity.pdbx_description
1 polymer ?
#
loop_
_entity_poly.entity_id
_entity_poly.type
_entity_poly.pdbx_seq_one_letter_code
_entity_poly.pdbx_strand_id
1 'polypeptide(L)' 'QALKDIANTLGKRNWNFSADPCSGKEGWADQNPDKGFENAVTCNCTYAGGTVCHVVNMYIHKRLSLSLSLTHTLNTKLY' A
#
# COMPACT_ATOMS: atom_id res chain seq x y z
N GLN A 1 -8.95 -0.94 9.06
CA GLN A 1 -8.06 -0.85 10.25
C GLN A 1 -6.60 -1.17 9.89
N ALA A 2 -6.31 -2.30 9.22
CA ALA A 2 -4.94 -2.72 8.87
C ALA A 2 -4.09 -1.68 8.08
N LEU A 3 -4.63 -1.07 7.02
CA LEU A 3 -3.87 -0.08 6.23
C LEU A 3 -3.47 1.16 7.03
N LYS A 4 -4.32 1.62 7.97
CA LYS A 4 -3.98 2.73 8.88
C LYS A 4 -2.83 2.35 9.80
N ASP A 5 -2.86 1.14 10.35
CA ASP A 5 -1.80 0.66 11.23
C ASP A 5 -0.47 0.50 10.48
N ILE A 6 -0.51 -0.04 9.26
CA ILE A 6 0.68 -0.14 8.40
C ILE A 6 1.23 1.25 8.09
N ALA A 7 0.37 2.20 7.70
CA ALA A 7 0.81 3.56 7.41
C ALA A 7 1.49 4.22 8.62
N ASN A 8 0.93 4.03 9.82
CA ASN A 8 1.53 4.50 11.07
C ASN A 8 2.91 3.86 11.33
N THR A 9 3.02 2.54 11.16
CA THR A 9 4.30 1.82 11.32
C THR A 9 5.36 2.29 10.32
N LEU A 10 4.94 2.62 9.10
CA LEU A 10 5.85 3.03 8.02
C LEU A 10 6.07 4.54 7.95
N GLY A 11 5.37 5.33 8.75
CA GLY A 11 5.40 6.79 8.69
C GLY A 11 4.78 7.36 7.41
N LYS A 12 3.90 6.62 6.72
CA LYS A 12 3.14 7.13 5.58
C LYS A 12 2.03 8.06 6.07
N ARG A 13 2.23 9.35 5.84
CA ARG A 13 1.32 10.43 6.28
C ARG A 13 0.42 10.95 5.15
N ASN A 14 0.72 10.59 3.91
CA ASN A 14 0.09 11.15 2.71
C ASN A 14 -1.04 10.28 2.15
N TRP A 15 -1.43 9.19 2.80
CA TRP A 15 -2.56 8.37 2.36
C TRP A 15 -3.88 8.93 2.85
N ASN A 16 -4.82 9.10 1.94
CA ASN A 16 -6.19 9.44 2.25
C ASN A 16 -7.03 8.17 2.50
N PHE A 17 -7.27 7.84 3.77
CA PHE A 17 -8.06 6.66 4.14
C PHE A 17 -9.56 6.78 3.88
N SER A 18 -10.05 7.95 3.47
CA SER A 18 -11.42 8.13 3.00
C SER A 18 -11.56 7.86 1.51
N ALA A 19 -10.44 7.76 0.78
CA ALA A 19 -10.41 7.45 -0.64
C ALA A 19 -10.17 5.95 -0.88
N ASP A 20 -10.60 5.47 -2.05
CA ASP A 20 -10.37 4.08 -2.47
C ASP A 20 -8.86 3.83 -2.68
N PRO A 21 -8.26 2.89 -1.91
CA PRO A 21 -6.85 2.54 -2.08
C PRO A 21 -6.52 1.94 -3.45
N CYS A 22 -7.49 1.33 -4.12
CA CYS A 22 -7.30 0.73 -5.44
C CYS A 22 -7.35 1.74 -6.58
N SER A 23 -7.73 3.00 -6.29
CA SER A 23 -7.76 4.06 -7.29
C SER A 23 -6.37 4.54 -7.72
N GLY A 24 -5.33 4.27 -6.90
CA GLY A 24 -3.98 4.80 -7.08
C GLY A 24 -3.87 6.32 -6.91
N LYS A 25 -4.94 6.99 -6.51
CA LYS A 25 -5.00 8.45 -6.29
C LYS A 25 -4.80 8.78 -4.81
N GLU A 26 -4.83 10.06 -4.46
CA GLU A 26 -4.89 10.49 -3.04
C GLU A 26 -3.76 9.90 -2.16
N GLY A 27 -2.57 9.75 -2.76
CA GLY A 27 -1.37 9.24 -2.11
C GLY A 27 -1.18 7.72 -2.14
N TRP A 28 -2.15 6.97 -2.65
CA TRP A 28 -2.10 5.50 -2.74
C TRP A 28 -1.11 4.98 -3.79
N ALA A 29 -0.79 5.78 -4.81
CA ALA A 29 0.33 5.52 -5.71
C ALA A 29 1.06 6.82 -6.07
N ASP A 30 2.36 6.71 -6.27
CA ASP A 30 3.18 7.80 -6.82
C ASP A 30 3.04 7.80 -8.35
N GLN A 31 2.92 8.99 -8.95
CA GLN A 31 2.95 9.13 -10.40
C GLN A 31 4.40 9.14 -10.89
N ASN A 32 4.72 8.23 -11.80
CA ASN A 32 6.06 8.07 -12.39
C ASN A 32 7.19 7.96 -11.34
N PRO A 33 7.13 6.98 -10.43
CA PRO A 33 8.19 6.79 -9.44
C PRO A 33 9.51 6.41 -10.10
N ASP A 34 10.62 6.83 -9.50
CA ASP A 34 11.93 6.29 -9.83
C ASP A 34 11.96 4.78 -9.59
N LYS A 35 12.59 4.03 -10.50
CA LYS A 35 12.67 2.57 -10.39
C LYS A 35 13.33 2.17 -9.06
N GLY A 36 12.67 1.33 -8.29
CA GLY A 36 13.08 0.91 -6.95
C GLY A 36 12.58 1.81 -5.81
N PHE A 37 11.92 2.92 -6.11
CA PHE A 37 11.30 3.84 -5.15
C PHE A 37 9.78 3.87 -5.27
N GLU A 38 9.19 2.85 -5.90
CA GLU A 38 7.76 2.77 -6.14
C GLU A 38 6.98 2.72 -4.83
N ASN A 39 5.96 3.56 -4.76
CA ASN A 39 4.92 3.52 -3.75
C ASN A 39 3.61 3.26 -4.46
N ALA A 40 3.02 2.09 -4.26
CA ALA A 40 1.78 1.71 -4.92
C ALA A 40 1.07 0.60 -4.14
N VAL A 41 -0.24 0.74 -4.00
CA VAL A 41 -1.13 -0.36 -3.61
C VAL A 41 -1.64 -1.05 -4.88
N THR A 42 -1.59 -2.37 -4.91
CA THR A 42 -2.15 -3.16 -6.01
C THR A 42 -3.33 -3.98 -5.51
N CYS A 43 -4.40 -3.98 -6.29
CA CYS A 43 -5.63 -4.68 -5.95
C CYS A 43 -5.95 -5.77 -6.97
N ASN A 44 -6.59 -6.82 -6.48
CA ASN A 44 -7.27 -7.81 -7.29
C ASN A 44 -8.77 -7.54 -7.19
N CYS A 45 -9.40 -7.23 -8.33
CA CYS A 45 -10.83 -6.94 -8.42
C CYS A 45 -11.63 -8.08 -9.07
N THR A 46 -11.09 -9.30 -9.18
CA THR A 46 -11.83 -10.40 -9.83
C THR A 46 -12.90 -11.01 -8.94
N TYR A 47 -12.96 -10.63 -7.66
CA TYR A 47 -13.95 -11.11 -6.71
C TYR A 47 -15.34 -10.51 -6.99
N ALA A 48 -16.39 -11.28 -6.71
CA ALA A 48 -17.79 -10.88 -6.93
C ALA A 48 -18.05 -10.26 -8.32
N GLY A 49 -17.41 -10.80 -9.37
CA GLY A 49 -17.61 -10.37 -10.75
C GLY A 49 -17.10 -8.96 -11.06
N GLY A 50 -16.07 -8.45 -10.36
CA GLY A 50 -15.54 -7.10 -10.63
C GLY A 50 -15.94 -6.04 -9.61
N THR A 51 -16.90 -6.36 -8.73
CA THR A 51 -17.55 -5.35 -7.87
C THR A 51 -16.83 -5.12 -6.54
N VAL A 52 -15.98 -6.06 -6.12
CA VAL A 52 -15.22 -5.98 -4.88
C VAL A 52 -13.73 -6.14 -5.19
N CYS A 53 -12.97 -5.10 -4.86
CA CYS A 53 -11.52 -5.11 -4.97
C CYS A 53 -10.87 -5.43 -3.62
N HIS A 54 -9.93 -6.36 -3.63
CA HIS A 54 -9.10 -6.70 -2.48
C HIS A 54 -7.68 -6.18 -2.71
N VAL A 55 -7.12 -5.48 -1.73
CA VAL A 55 -5.70 -5.14 -1.72
C VAL A 55 -4.91 -6.44 -1.57
N VAL A 56 -4.03 -6.73 -2.54
CA VAL A 56 -3.25 -7.99 -2.59
C VAL A 56 -1.75 -7.76 -2.40
N ASN A 57 -1.23 -6.64 -2.89
CA ASN A 57 0.17 -6.28 -2.66
C ASN A 57 0.30 -4.78 -2.43
N MET A 58 1.42 -4.41 -1.82
CA MET A 58 1.73 -3.04 -1.51
C MET A 58 3.24 -2.84 -1.55
N TYR A 59 3.64 -1.87 -2.37
CA TYR A 59 5.02 -1.44 -2.53
C TYR A 59 5.17 -0.11 -1.82
N ILE A 60 6.08 -0.04 -0.85
CA ILE A 60 6.36 1.20 -0.12
C ILE A 60 7.86 1.31 0.05
N HIS A 61 8.44 2.28 -0.65
CA HIS A 61 9.82 2.64 -0.42
C HIS A 61 9.94 3.53 0.83
N LYS A 62 10.68 3.08 1.83
CA LYS A 62 11.07 3.90 3.00
C LYS A 62 12.49 4.41 2.77
N ARG A 63 12.67 5.73 2.72
CA ARG A 63 13.98 6.38 2.49
C ARG A 63 15.07 6.16 3.56
N LEU A 64 14.91 5.23 4.51
CA LEU A 64 15.93 4.88 5.50
C LEU A 64 15.98 3.36 5.73
N SER A 65 17.00 2.71 5.18
CA SER A 65 17.70 1.47 5.62
C SER A 65 16.91 0.28 6.25
N LEU A 66 15.65 0.02 5.89
CA LEU A 66 14.82 -1.02 6.55
C LEU A 66 13.97 -1.89 5.59
N SER A 67 14.38 -2.11 4.34
CA SER A 67 13.60 -2.91 3.36
C SER A 67 13.22 -4.32 3.85
N LEU A 68 14.04 -4.96 4.70
CA LEU A 68 13.72 -6.26 5.30
C LEU A 68 12.58 -6.20 6.33
N SER A 69 12.52 -5.18 7.19
CA SER A 69 11.48 -5.07 8.23
C SER A 69 10.10 -4.78 7.65
N LEU A 70 10.04 -4.13 6.48
CA LEU A 70 8.79 -3.87 5.76
C LEU A 70 8.12 -5.17 5.31
N THR A 71 8.86 -6.08 4.68
CA THR A 71 8.34 -7.37 4.21
C THR A 71 7.77 -8.20 5.36
N HIS A 72 8.47 -8.23 6.50
CA HIS A 72 8.01 -8.95 7.69
C HIS A 72 6.78 -8.29 8.35
N THR A 73 6.72 -6.95 8.39
CA THR A 73 5.58 -6.20 8.96
C THR A 73 4.32 -6.35 8.11
N LEU A 74 4.46 -6.37 6.78
CA LEU A 74 3.34 -6.59 5.86
C LEU A 74 2.77 -8.01 6.04
N ASN A 75 3.65 -9.01 6.08
CA ASN A 75 3.24 -10.40 6.28
C ASN A 75 2.60 -10.68 7.65
N THR A 76 2.91 -9.90 8.68
CA THR A 76 2.29 -10.08 10.02
C THR A 76 0.99 -9.29 10.21
N LYS A 77 0.69 -8.31 9.36
CA LYS A 77 -0.53 -7.48 9.45
C LYS A 77 -1.59 -7.77 8.38
N LEU A 78 -1.22 -8.48 7.31
CA LEU A 78 -2.13 -8.89 6.24
C LEU A 78 -2.64 -10.33 6.38
N TYR A 79 -2.15 -11.08 7.38
CA TYR A 79 -2.63 -12.40 7.77
C TYR A 79 -3.33 -12.34 9.12
#